data_AF-A0A2K6BHW7-F1
#
_entry.id   AF-A0A2K6BHW7-F1
#
_cell.length_a   1.000
_cell.length_b   1.000
_cell.length_c   1.000
_cell.angle_alpha   90.00
_cell.angle_beta   90.00
_cell.angle_gamma   90.00
#
_symmetry.space_group_name_H-M   'P 1'
#
loop_
_entity.id
_entity.type
_entity.pdbx_description
1 polymer ?
#
loop_
_entity_poly.entity_id
_entity_poly.type
_entity_poly.pdbx_seq_one_letter_code
_entity_poly.pdbx_strand_id
1 'polypeptide(L)'
;MDYDFKAKLAAERERVEDLFEYEGCKVGRGTYGHVYKARRKDGKDEKEYALKQIEGTGISMSACREIALLRELKHPNVIALQKVFLSHSDRKVWLLFDYAEHDLWHIIKFHRASKANKKPMQLPRSMVKSLLYQILDGIHYLHANWVLHRDLVSIFLLNSSICSHFSLP
;
A
#
# COMPACT_ATOMS: atom_id res chain seq x y z
N MET A 1 9.67 -11.70 31.83
CA MET A 1 10.48 -10.89 30.91
C MET A 1 11.40 -10.08 31.76
N ASP A 2 12.70 -10.12 31.47
CA ASP A 2 13.71 -9.33 32.18
C ASP A 2 13.41 -7.83 32.10
N TYR A 3 13.60 -7.10 33.20
CA TYR A 3 13.22 -5.70 33.32
C TYR A 3 14.10 -4.82 32.42
N ASP A 4 15.41 -5.03 32.44
CA ASP A 4 16.36 -4.25 31.66
C ASP A 4 16.14 -4.48 30.16
N PHE A 5 15.90 -5.73 29.76
CA PHE A 5 15.51 -6.09 28.40
C PHE A 5 14.24 -5.36 27.94
N LYS A 6 13.20 -5.34 28.80
CA LYS A 6 11.93 -4.66 28.49
C LYS A 6 12.12 -3.15 28.37
N ALA A 7 12.88 -2.54 29.29
CA ALA A 7 13.13 -1.11 29.32
C ALA A 7 13.92 -0.66 28.08
N LYS A 8 14.97 -1.40 27.71
CA LYS A 8 15.77 -1.12 26.51
C LYS A 8 14.93 -1.20 25.24
N LEU A 9 14.16 -2.28 25.07
CA LEU A 9 13.26 -2.42 23.92
C LEU A 9 12.18 -1.35 23.87
N ALA A 10 11.70 -0.85 25.01
CA ALA A 10 10.71 0.21 25.05
C ALA A 10 11.30 1.57 24.65
N ALA A 11 12.57 1.82 24.97
CA ALA A 11 13.29 3.04 24.63
C ALA A 11 13.70 3.11 23.15
N GLU A 12 14.12 1.98 22.57
CA GLU A 12 14.56 1.90 21.16
C GLU A 12 13.40 1.69 20.16
N ARG A 13 12.19 1.40 20.65
CA ARG A 13 11.05 1.10 19.79
C ARG A 13 10.56 2.34 19.06
N GLU A 14 10.68 2.27 17.75
CA GLU A 14 10.03 3.21 16.84
C GLU A 14 8.51 3.05 16.86
N ARG A 15 7.81 4.15 17.09
CA ARG A 15 6.35 4.22 17.07
C ARG A 15 5.87 4.93 15.82
N VAL A 16 4.74 4.48 15.29
CA VAL A 16 4.20 5.02 14.04
C VAL A 16 3.78 6.48 14.21
N GLU A 17 3.19 6.81 15.36
CA GLU A 17 2.75 8.14 15.75
C GLU A 17 3.91 9.13 15.95
N ASP A 18 5.10 8.65 16.30
CA ASP A 18 6.29 9.50 16.50
C ASP A 18 6.98 9.80 15.15
N LEU A 19 6.92 8.85 14.21
CA LEU A 19 7.62 8.95 12.93
C LEU A 19 6.78 9.57 11.82
N PHE A 20 5.45 9.40 11.85
CA PHE A 20 4.56 9.79 10.75
C PHE A 20 3.42 10.68 11.22
N GLU A 21 3.08 11.67 10.39
CA GLU A 21 1.86 12.45 10.48
C GLU A 21 0.81 11.84 9.55
N TYR A 22 -0.32 11.38 10.12
CA TYR A 22 -1.41 10.71 9.38
C TYR A 22 -2.80 11.03 9.95
N GLU A 23 -2.91 11.90 10.94
CA GLU A 23 -4.18 12.30 11.56
C GLU A 23 -5.05 13.06 10.55
N GLY A 24 -6.34 12.70 10.46
CA GLY A 24 -7.26 13.28 9.47
C GLY A 24 -7.04 12.82 8.02
N CYS A 25 -5.96 12.10 7.71
CA CYS A 25 -5.58 11.70 6.35
C CYS A 25 -6.06 10.29 5.97
N LYS A 26 -7.24 9.87 6.45
CA LYS A 26 -7.79 8.54 6.12
C LYS A 26 -8.26 8.49 4.67
N VAL A 27 -7.66 7.60 3.87
CA VAL A 27 -7.96 7.45 2.44
C VAL A 27 -8.76 6.20 2.11
N GLY A 28 -8.73 5.19 3.00
CA GLY A 28 -9.40 3.92 2.75
C GLY A 28 -9.95 3.26 4.01
N ARG A 29 -11.10 2.59 3.86
CA ARG A 29 -11.68 1.68 4.85
C ARG A 29 -12.20 0.44 4.13
N GLY A 30 -11.83 -0.73 4.62
CA GLY A 30 -12.39 -2.00 4.17
C GLY A 30 -12.28 -3.07 5.25
N THR A 31 -12.64 -4.29 4.92
CA THR A 31 -12.57 -5.47 5.81
C THR A 31 -11.16 -5.81 6.27
N TYR A 32 -10.15 -5.28 5.58
CA TYR A 32 -8.73 -5.49 5.89
C TYR A 32 -8.16 -4.37 6.78
N GLY A 33 -8.98 -3.42 7.23
CA GLY A 33 -8.61 -2.35 8.14
C GLY A 33 -8.70 -0.94 7.55
N HIS A 34 -7.76 -0.08 7.94
CA HIS A 34 -7.77 1.34 7.63
C HIS A 34 -6.48 1.76 6.95
N VAL A 35 -6.58 2.54 5.88
CA VAL A 35 -5.43 3.08 5.16
C VAL A 35 -5.40 4.59 5.32
N TYR A 36 -4.24 5.11 5.69
CA TYR A 36 -3.97 6.52 5.90
C TYR A 36 -2.87 6.96 4.95
N LYS A 37 -3.02 8.14 4.37
CA LYS A 37 -1.93 8.84 3.73
C LYS A 37 -1.07 9.47 4.83
N ALA A 38 0.25 9.32 4.73
CA ALA A 38 1.17 9.70 5.78
C ALA A 38 2.40 10.41 5.23
N ARG A 39 2.96 11.33 6.01
CA ARG A 39 4.26 11.97 5.74
C ARG A 39 5.17 11.79 6.93
N ARG A 40 6.48 11.69 6.69
CA ARG A 40 7.46 11.62 7.78
C ARG A 40 7.55 12.94 8.52
N LYS A 41 7.61 12.87 9.86
CA LYS A 41 7.80 14.04 10.73
C LYS A 41 9.25 14.52 10.79
N ASP A 42 10.21 13.64 10.50
CA ASP A 42 11.64 13.96 10.57
C ASP A 42 12.17 14.78 9.38
N GLY A 43 11.30 15.08 8.40
CA GLY A 43 11.64 15.91 7.24
C GLY A 43 12.73 15.33 6.34
N LYS A 44 13.08 14.05 6.49
CA LYS A 44 14.15 13.42 5.69
C LYS A 44 13.79 13.25 4.22
N ASP A 45 12.49 13.16 3.92
CA ASP A 45 11.97 13.14 2.57
C ASP A 45 10.57 13.76 2.53
N GLU A 46 10.22 14.34 1.37
CA GLU A 46 8.87 14.85 1.09
C GLU A 46 7.95 13.77 0.49
N LYS A 47 8.35 12.49 0.59
CA LYS A 47 7.56 11.40 0.01
C LYS A 47 6.29 11.17 0.81
N GLU A 48 5.28 10.73 0.09
CA GLU A 48 4.02 10.32 0.67
C GLU A 48 4.02 8.80 0.86
N TYR A 49 3.49 8.35 1.99
CA TYR A 49 3.42 6.95 2.37
C TYR A 49 1.98 6.53 2.60
N ALA A 50 1.71 5.23 2.43
CA ALA A 50 0.47 4.60 2.85
C ALA A 50 0.71 3.79 4.13
N LEU A 51 -0.02 4.15 5.19
CA LEU A 51 -0.06 3.41 6.45
C LEU A 51 -1.33 2.57 6.51
N LYS A 52 -1.18 1.25 6.47
CA LYS A 52 -2.29 0.31 6.67
C LYS A 52 -2.31 -0.18 8.11
N GLN A 53 -3.33 0.21 8.87
CA GLN A 53 -3.68 -0.40 10.15
C GLN A 53 -4.50 -1.65 9.87
N ILE A 54 -3.99 -2.82 10.29
CA ILE A 54 -4.71 -4.08 10.15
C ILE A 54 -5.89 -4.11 11.13
N GLU A 55 -7.04 -4.61 10.67
CA GLU A 55 -8.23 -4.76 11.51
C GLU A 55 -8.04 -5.83 12.61
N GLY A 56 -8.54 -5.53 13.80
CA GLY A 56 -8.44 -6.40 14.98
C GLY A 56 -7.24 -6.07 15.89
N THR A 57 -6.97 -6.98 16.83
CA THR A 57 -5.86 -6.88 17.78
C THR A 57 -4.96 -8.11 17.70
N GLY A 58 -3.65 -7.89 17.86
CA GLY A 58 -2.64 -8.92 17.71
C GLY A 58 -2.35 -9.28 16.24
N ILE A 59 -1.63 -10.38 16.08
CA ILE A 59 -1.24 -10.90 14.76
C ILE A 59 -2.25 -11.98 14.37
N SER A 60 -3.24 -11.61 13.56
CA SER A 60 -4.16 -12.59 12.97
C SER A 60 -3.43 -13.47 11.95
N MET A 61 -3.99 -14.64 11.62
CA MET A 61 -3.43 -15.52 10.56
C MET A 61 -3.31 -14.78 9.22
N SER A 62 -4.27 -13.90 8.91
CA SER A 62 -4.22 -13.05 7.72
C SER A 62 -3.05 -12.07 7.78
N ALA A 63 -2.87 -11.37 8.92
CA ALA A 63 -1.75 -10.45 9.13
C ALA A 63 -0.39 -11.15 9.03
N CYS A 64 -0.27 -12.34 9.64
CA CYS A 64 0.96 -13.13 9.61
C CYS A 64 1.33 -13.53 8.19
N ARG A 65 0.37 -14.05 7.41
CA ARG A 65 0.57 -14.41 6.01
C ARG A 65 0.93 -13.21 5.14
N GLU A 66 0.22 -12.09 5.34
CA GLU A 66 0.47 -10.85 4.59
C GLU A 66 1.89 -10.33 4.84
N ILE A 67 2.32 -10.24 6.11
CA ILE A 67 3.68 -9.83 6.48
C ILE A 67 4.71 -10.82 5.92
N ALA A 68 4.51 -12.13 6.09
CA ALA A 68 5.47 -13.14 5.64
C ALA A 68 5.69 -13.08 4.12
N LEU A 69 4.62 -12.95 3.34
CA LEU A 69 4.73 -12.86 1.88
C LEU A 69 5.37 -11.54 1.45
N LEU A 70 4.88 -10.40 1.95
CA LEU A 70 5.36 -9.09 1.52
C LEU A 70 6.80 -8.80 1.94
N ARG A 71 7.35 -9.51 2.92
CA ARG A 71 8.78 -9.42 3.27
C ARG A 71 9.70 -10.07 2.24
N GLU A 72 9.23 -11.10 1.53
CA GLU A 72 10.03 -11.85 0.55
C GLU A 72 9.81 -11.36 -0.89
N LEU A 73 8.61 -10.83 -1.18
CA LEU A 73 8.25 -10.36 -2.52
C LEU A 73 8.96 -9.05 -2.86
N LYS A 74 9.66 -9.04 -4.00
CA LYS A 74 10.36 -7.86 -4.52
C LYS A 74 10.21 -7.79 -6.03
N HIS A 75 9.26 -6.97 -6.48
CA HIS A 75 8.98 -6.76 -7.90
C HIS A 75 8.40 -5.35 -8.12
N PRO A 76 8.77 -4.61 -9.19
CA PRO A 76 8.26 -3.24 -9.41
C PRO A 76 6.73 -3.14 -9.50
N ASN A 77 6.07 -4.18 -10.02
CA ASN A 77 4.61 -4.26 -10.15
C ASN A 77 3.91 -4.97 -8.97
N VAL A 78 4.62 -5.20 -7.86
CA VAL A 78 4.07 -5.71 -6.60
C VAL A 78 4.38 -4.69 -5.50
N ILE A 79 3.38 -4.38 -4.67
CA ILE A 79 3.57 -3.41 -3.59
C ILE A 79 4.63 -3.90 -2.60
N ALA A 80 5.59 -3.04 -2.28
CA ALA A 80 6.70 -3.38 -1.40
C ALA A 80 6.42 -2.92 0.04
N LEU A 81 6.49 -3.86 0.99
CA LEU A 81 6.41 -3.54 2.41
C LEU A 81 7.71 -2.88 2.87
N GLN A 82 7.63 -1.60 3.22
CA GLN A 82 8.77 -0.81 3.68
C GLN A 82 9.10 -1.11 5.14
N LYS A 83 8.08 -1.17 6.00
CA LYS A 83 8.26 -1.35 7.44
C LYS A 83 7.01 -1.90 8.12
N VAL A 84 7.20 -2.59 9.24
CA VAL A 84 6.12 -3.06 10.13
C VAL A 84 6.27 -2.39 11.48
N PHE A 85 5.20 -1.79 11.99
CA PHE A 85 5.14 -1.28 13.36
C PHE A 85 4.19 -2.12 14.19
N LEU A 86 4.69 -2.57 15.35
CA LEU A 86 3.92 -3.32 16.33
C LEU A 86 3.71 -2.42 17.55
N SER A 87 2.48 -1.96 17.72
CA SER A 87 2.08 -1.20 18.90
C SER A 87 1.71 -2.17 20.02
N HIS A 88 2.42 -2.10 21.16
CA HIS A 88 2.21 -3.02 22.28
C HIS A 88 1.06 -2.61 23.19
N SER A 89 0.75 -1.31 23.26
CA SER A 89 -0.29 -0.76 24.14
C SER A 89 -1.69 -1.18 23.69
N ASP A 90 -1.98 -1.05 22.40
CA ASP A 90 -3.27 -1.40 21.78
C ASP A 90 -3.23 -2.68 20.94
N ARG A 91 -2.07 -3.34 20.89
CA ARG A 91 -1.79 -4.57 20.12
C ARG A 91 -2.08 -4.43 18.63
N LYS A 92 -2.01 -3.22 18.07
CA LYS A 92 -2.25 -3.00 16.64
C LYS A 92 -1.00 -3.22 15.79
N VAL A 93 -1.24 -3.64 14.56
CA VAL A 93 -0.21 -3.87 13.54
C VAL A 93 -0.38 -2.84 12.44
N TRP A 94 0.71 -2.17 12.09
CA TRP A 94 0.76 -1.21 11.01
C TRP A 94 1.78 -1.63 9.96
N LEU A 95 1.39 -1.51 8.70
CA LEU A 95 2.23 -1.77 7.55
C LEU A 95 2.46 -0.45 6.80
N LEU A 96 3.73 -0.17 6.49
CA LEU A 96 4.15 1.00 5.75
C LEU A 96 4.44 0.62 4.30
N PHE A 97 3.89 1.39 3.37
CA PHE A 97 4.11 1.27 1.93
C PHE A 97 4.36 2.64 1.32
N ASP A 98 4.88 2.66 0.10
CA ASP A 98 4.90 3.88 -0.73
C ASP A 98 3.47 4.25 -1.13
N TYR A 99 3.14 5.55 -1.12
CA TYR A 99 1.80 5.99 -1.49
C TYR A 99 1.58 5.92 -3.00
N ALA A 100 0.55 5.19 -3.41
CA ALA A 100 0.03 5.18 -4.77
C ALA A 100 -1.12 6.19 -4.87
N GLU A 101 -0.93 7.27 -5.63
CA GLU A 101 -1.95 8.33 -5.79
C GLU A 101 -3.17 7.85 -6.56
N HIS A 102 -2.99 6.89 -7.45
CA HIS A 102 -4.04 6.38 -8.32
C HIS A 102 -4.18 4.87 -8.17
N ASP A 103 -5.43 4.42 -8.18
CA ASP A 103 -5.77 3.02 -8.38
C ASP A 103 -6.55 2.86 -9.69
N LEU A 104 -6.57 1.63 -10.22
CA LEU A 104 -7.30 1.32 -11.45
C LEU A 104 -8.79 1.65 -11.35
N TRP A 105 -9.38 1.56 -10.16
CA TRP A 105 -10.80 1.81 -9.95
C TRP A 105 -11.15 3.29 -10.18
N HIS A 106 -10.35 4.20 -9.65
CA HIS A 106 -10.49 5.64 -9.85
C HIS A 106 -10.26 6.02 -11.31
N ILE A 107 -9.26 5.43 -11.98
CA ILE A 107 -9.00 5.66 -13.41
C ILE A 107 -10.22 5.21 -14.24
N ILE A 108 -10.72 4.00 -14.03
CA ILE A 108 -11.87 3.45 -14.76
C ILE A 108 -13.12 4.30 -14.50
N LYS A 109 -13.37 4.69 -13.24
CA LYS A 109 -14.53 5.49 -12.86
C LYS A 109 -14.50 6.88 -13.50
N PHE A 110 -13.34 7.53 -13.51
CA PHE A 110 -13.16 8.84 -14.14
C PHE A 110 -13.52 8.80 -15.63
N HIS A 111 -12.97 7.85 -16.38
CA HIS A 111 -13.29 7.68 -17.79
C HIS A 111 -14.75 7.28 -18.05
N ARG A 112 -15.36 6.48 -17.16
CA ARG A 112 -16.78 6.11 -17.25
C ARG A 112 -17.69 7.33 -17.04
N ALA A 113 -17.33 8.23 -16.12
CA ALA A 113 -18.06 9.48 -15.87
C ALA A 113 -17.93 10.48 -17.03
N SER A 114 -16.75 10.61 -17.65
CA SER A 114 -16.56 11.47 -18.84
C SER A 114 -17.44 11.03 -20.01
N LYS A 115 -17.59 9.71 -20.22
CA LYS A 115 -18.48 9.16 -21.24
C LYS A 115 -19.96 9.52 -21.01
N ALA A 116 -20.39 9.58 -19.74
CA ALA A 116 -21.74 10.00 -19.37
C ALA A 116 -21.98 11.51 -19.63
N ASN A 117 -20.95 12.34 -19.46
CA ASN A 117 -21.01 13.79 -19.67
C ASN A 117 -20.82 14.24 -21.13
N LYS A 118 -21.01 13.34 -22.12
CA LYS A 118 -20.86 13.61 -23.57
C LYS A 118 -19.51 14.22 -24.00
N LYS A 119 -18.48 14.15 -23.16
CA LYS A 119 -17.07 14.42 -23.51
C LYS A 119 -16.35 13.07 -23.64
N PRO A 120 -16.26 12.47 -24.84
CA PRO A 120 -15.69 11.15 -25.00
C PRO A 120 -14.17 11.19 -24.78
N MET A 121 -13.74 11.05 -23.54
CA MET A 121 -12.34 10.81 -23.20
C MET A 121 -12.16 9.30 -23.04
N GLN A 122 -11.86 8.63 -24.15
CA GLN A 122 -11.51 7.22 -24.16
C GLN A 122 -10.15 7.04 -23.47
N LEU A 123 -10.00 5.98 -22.68
CA LEU A 123 -8.70 5.58 -22.16
C LEU A 123 -7.75 5.33 -23.35
N PRO A 124 -6.58 5.97 -23.41
CA PRO A 124 -5.63 5.73 -24.49
C PRO A 124 -5.32 4.24 -24.59
N ARG A 125 -5.40 3.67 -25.80
CA ARG A 125 -5.13 2.23 -26.00
C ARG A 125 -3.71 1.84 -25.56
N SER A 126 -2.77 2.77 -25.66
CA SER A 126 -1.40 2.64 -25.14
C SER A 126 -1.37 2.49 -23.61
N MET A 127 -2.17 3.26 -22.88
CA MET A 127 -2.31 3.16 -21.43
C MET A 127 -2.90 1.81 -21.04
N VAL A 128 -3.98 1.36 -21.70
CA VAL A 128 -4.58 0.05 -21.45
C VAL A 128 -3.57 -1.08 -21.67
N LYS A 129 -2.81 -1.03 -22.78
CA LYS A 129 -1.76 -2.02 -23.07
C LYS A 129 -0.68 -2.03 -21.99
N SER A 130 -0.24 -0.86 -21.54
CA SER A 130 0.82 -0.73 -20.53
C SER A 130 0.36 -1.23 -19.16
N LEU A 131 -0.86 -0.89 -18.75
CA LEU A 131 -1.46 -1.38 -17.51
C LEU A 131 -1.60 -2.92 -17.53
N LEU A 132 -2.11 -3.46 -18.64
CA LEU A 132 -2.25 -4.91 -18.80
C LEU A 132 -0.90 -5.62 -18.72
N TYR A 133 0.13 -5.10 -19.39
CA TYR A 133 1.47 -5.67 -19.35
C TYR A 133 2.02 -5.72 -17.92
N GLN A 134 1.91 -4.63 -17.17
CA GLN A 134 2.39 -4.54 -15.80
C GLN A 134 1.63 -5.46 -14.82
N ILE A 135 0.31 -5.61 -15.01
CA ILE A 135 -0.48 -6.59 -14.25
C ILE A 135 0.00 -8.00 -14.54
N LEU A 136 0.19 -8.34 -15.81
CA LEU A 136 0.66 -9.67 -16.21
C LEU A 136 2.07 -9.94 -15.69
N ASP A 137 2.96 -8.95 -15.72
CA ASP A 137 4.33 -9.06 -15.23
C ASP A 137 4.37 -9.29 -13.71
N GLY A 138 3.62 -8.49 -12.95
CA GLY A 138 3.48 -8.69 -11.50
C GLY A 138 2.89 -10.05 -11.14
N ILE A 139 1.87 -10.51 -11.87
CA ILE A 139 1.24 -11.82 -11.64
C ILE A 139 2.13 -12.97 -12.03
N HIS A 140 2.86 -12.85 -13.14
CA HIS A 140 3.86 -13.81 -13.55
C HIS A 140 4.92 -13.99 -12.45
N TYR A 141 5.42 -12.89 -11.87
CA TYR A 141 6.34 -12.95 -10.73
C TYR A 141 5.73 -13.65 -9.51
N LEU A 142 4.49 -13.32 -9.13
CA LEU A 142 3.81 -13.99 -8.00
C LEU A 142 3.67 -15.49 -8.25
N HIS A 143 3.24 -15.90 -9.44
CA HIS A 143 3.07 -17.30 -9.81
C HIS A 143 4.39 -18.05 -9.89
N ALA A 144 5.47 -17.42 -10.36
CA ALA A 144 6.81 -18.00 -10.34
C ALA A 144 7.31 -18.29 -8.91
N ASN A 145 6.82 -17.53 -7.92
CA ASN A 145 7.10 -17.73 -6.49
C ASN A 145 6.01 -18.54 -5.77
N TRP A 146 5.14 -19.24 -6.51
CA TRP A 146 4.04 -20.06 -5.96
C TRP A 146 3.04 -19.28 -5.09
N VAL A 147 2.96 -17.97 -5.28
CA VAL A 147 2.01 -17.08 -4.59
C VAL A 147 0.81 -16.86 -5.48
N LEU A 148 -0.36 -17.33 -5.02
CA LEU A 148 -1.64 -17.04 -5.67
C LEU A 148 -2.27 -15.82 -5.01
N HIS A 149 -2.52 -14.76 -5.78
CA HIS A 149 -3.12 -13.52 -5.25
C HIS A 149 -4.55 -13.70 -4.73
N ARG A 150 -5.35 -14.57 -5.38
CA ARG A 150 -6.73 -14.97 -5.03
C ARG A 150 -7.81 -13.87 -5.02
N ASP A 151 -7.45 -12.60 -4.92
CA ASP A 151 -8.39 -11.47 -5.06
C ASP A 151 -7.79 -10.35 -5.92
N LEU A 152 -7.72 -10.56 -7.22
CA LEU A 152 -7.10 -9.61 -8.16
C LEU A 152 -7.96 -8.36 -8.41
N VAL A 153 -9.21 -8.34 -7.96
CA VAL A 153 -10.17 -7.29 -8.32
C VAL A 153 -10.00 -6.06 -7.42
N SER A 154 -9.40 -6.19 -6.23
CA SER A 154 -9.49 -5.19 -5.16
C SER A 154 -8.22 -4.38 -4.86
N ILE A 155 -7.02 -4.75 -5.35
CA ILE A 155 -5.76 -4.27 -4.72
C ILE A 155 -4.64 -3.74 -5.62
N PHE A 156 -4.89 -3.42 -6.89
CA PHE A 156 -3.85 -2.74 -7.70
C PHE A 156 -3.66 -1.27 -7.27
N LEU A 157 -2.90 -1.08 -6.19
CA LEU A 157 -2.23 0.17 -5.85
C LEU A 157 -1.08 0.33 -6.86
N LEU A 158 -1.27 1.23 -7.81
CA LEU A 158 -0.33 1.49 -8.90
C LEU A 158 0.88 2.21 -8.30
N ASN A 159 2.04 1.55 -8.24
CA ASN A 159 3.30 2.20 -7.88
C ASN A 159 3.56 3.43 -8.79
N SER A 160 4.22 4.45 -8.24
CA SER A 160 4.53 5.74 -8.87
C SER A 160 5.29 5.62 -10.21
N SER A 161 5.89 4.46 -10.49
CA SER A 161 6.58 4.13 -11.75
C SER A 161 5.66 4.13 -12.99
N ILE A 162 4.34 4.07 -12.78
CA ILE A 162 3.34 4.13 -13.85
C ILE A 162 3.09 5.58 -14.28
N CYS A 163 3.13 6.52 -13.33
CA CYS A 163 2.95 7.94 -13.61
C CYS A 163 4.22 8.59 -14.19
N SER A 164 5.42 8.10 -13.87
CA SER A 164 6.67 8.68 -14.40
C SER A 164 6.88 8.46 -15.90
N HIS A 165 6.13 7.54 -16.54
CA HIS A 165 6.12 7.37 -18.00
C HIS A 165 4.96 8.12 -18.69
N PHE A 166 4.07 8.72 -17.92
CA PHE A 166 2.97 9.52 -18.42
C PHE A 166 2.96 10.86 -17.67
N SER A 167 4.01 11.65 -17.89
CA SER A 167 3.91 13.10 -17.74
C SER A 167 2.79 13.57 -18.68
N LEU A 168 1.59 13.73 -18.10
CA LEU A 168 0.47 14.39 -18.74
C LEU A 168 0.89 15.85 -19.03
N PRO A 169 0.82 16.32 -20.28
CA PRO A 169 0.91 17.75 -20.58
C PRO A 169 -0.31 18.51 -20.04
#